data_AF-A0A961R6F9-F1
#
_entry.id   AF-A0A961R6F9-F1
#
_cell.length_a   1.000
_cell.length_b   1.000
_cell.length_c   1.000
_cell.angle_alpha   90.00
_cell.angle_beta   90.00
_cell.angle_gamma   90.00
#
_symmetry.space_group_name_H-M   'P 1'
#
loop_
_entity.id
_entity.type
_entity.pdbx_description
1 polymer ?
#
loop_
_entity_poly.entity_id
_entity_poly.type
_entity_poly.pdbx_seq_one_letter_code
_entity_poly.pdbx_strand_id
1 'polypeptide(L)' 'FSRADHAAVAAAFGVKSWRVEDPADLKPALKAALAHDGPTLVDVISQPLHEAAAPVSEWVA' A
#
# COMPACT_ATOMS: atom_id res chain seq x y z
N PHE A 1 12.70 14.10 -1.56
CA PHE A 1 12.45 12.66 -1.42
C PHE A 1 11.34 12.27 -2.40
N SER A 2 11.55 11.23 -3.20
CA SER A 2 10.49 10.62 -4.03
C SER A 2 9.84 9.47 -3.27
N ARG A 3 8.63 9.06 -3.69
CA ARG A 3 7.94 7.90 -3.12
C ARG A 3 8.79 6.63 -3.36
N ALA A 4 8.98 5.84 -2.31
CA ALA A 4 9.65 4.55 -2.41
C ALA A 4 8.71 3.46 -2.95
N ASP A 5 9.30 2.47 -3.64
CA ASP A 5 8.61 1.24 -4.02
C ASP A 5 8.85 0.17 -2.94
N HIS A 6 7.94 0.08 -1.96
CA HIS A 6 8.09 -0.87 -0.87
C HIS A 6 7.85 -2.32 -1.32
N ALA A 7 7.06 -2.53 -2.37
CA ALA A 7 6.85 -3.86 -2.95
C ALA A 7 8.14 -4.40 -3.56
N ALA A 8 8.89 -3.58 -4.31
CA ALA A 8 10.19 -3.95 -4.86
C ALA A 8 11.23 -4.22 -3.76
N VAL A 9 11.25 -3.39 -2.70
CA VAL A 9 12.12 -3.61 -1.54
C VAL A 9 11.79 -4.95 -0.88
N ALA A 10 10.53 -5.23 -0.59
CA ALA A 10 10.10 -6.50 0.01
C ALA A 10 10.49 -7.71 -0.86
N ALA A 11 10.29 -7.62 -2.17
CA ALA A 11 10.66 -8.66 -3.12
C ALA A 11 12.17 -8.95 -3.11
N ALA A 12 13.02 -7.91 -3.00
CA ALA A 12 14.47 -8.07 -2.89
C ALA A 12 14.90 -8.83 -1.63
N PHE A 13 14.09 -8.80 -0.56
CA PHE A 13 14.28 -9.57 0.67
C PHE A 13 13.55 -10.93 0.67
N GLY A 14 13.00 -11.36 -0.47
CA GLY A 14 12.30 -12.64 -0.61
C GLY A 14 10.88 -12.66 -0.03
N VAL A 15 10.31 -11.50 0.32
CA VAL A 15 8.93 -11.40 0.78
C VAL A 15 8.01 -11.27 -0.42
N LYS A 16 6.96 -12.11 -0.47
CA LYS A 16 5.95 -12.02 -1.54
C LYS A 16 5.21 -10.69 -1.41
N SER A 17 5.26 -9.88 -2.46
CA SER A 17 4.68 -8.54 -2.43
C SER A 17 3.74 -8.24 -3.59
N TRP A 18 2.81 -7.31 -3.35
CA TRP A 18 1.93 -6.70 -4.33
C TRP A 18 1.98 -5.19 -4.18
N ARG A 19 1.77 -4.49 -5.29
CA ARG A 19 1.57 -3.05 -5.32
C ARG A 19 0.18 -2.76 -5.88
N VAL A 20 -0.59 -1.95 -5.17
CA VAL A 20 -1.97 -1.59 -5.52
C VAL A 20 -2.02 -0.10 -5.81
N GLU A 21 -2.21 0.26 -7.07
CA GLU A 21 -2.39 1.64 -7.53
C GLU A 21 -3.84 1.92 -7.96
N ASP A 22 -4.54 0.90 -8.46
CA ASP A 22 -5.98 0.95 -8.72
C ASP A 22 -6.77 0.40 -7.51
N PRO A 23 -7.73 1.16 -6.95
CA PRO A 23 -8.61 0.66 -5.89
C PRO A 23 -9.34 -0.65 -6.21
N ALA A 24 -9.60 -0.94 -7.49
CA ALA A 24 -10.23 -2.19 -7.93
C ALA A 24 -9.36 -3.43 -7.62
N ASP A 25 -8.04 -3.24 -7.54
CA ASP A 25 -7.07 -4.32 -7.29
C ASP A 25 -6.87 -4.61 -5.80
N LEU A 26 -7.38 -3.76 -4.91
CA LEU A 26 -7.17 -3.90 -3.47
C LEU A 26 -7.74 -5.23 -2.94
N LYS A 27 -8.99 -5.53 -3.28
CA LYS A 27 -9.67 -6.75 -2.82
C LYS A 27 -8.99 -8.03 -3.34
N PRO A 28 -8.67 -8.18 -4.65
CA PRO A 28 -7.96 -9.36 -5.12
C PRO A 28 -6.53 -9.46 -4.55
N ALA A 29 -5.81 -8.35 -4.39
CA ALA A 29 -4.47 -8.36 -3.79
C ALA A 29 -4.49 -8.83 -2.33
N LEU A 30 -5.40 -8.29 -1.51
CA LEU A 30 -5.57 -8.73 -0.12
C LEU A 30 -5.97 -10.21 -0.03
N LYS A 31 -6.85 -10.69 -0.91
CA LYS A 31 -7.23 -12.11 -0.96
C LYS A 31 -6.02 -13.00 -1.28
N ALA A 32 -5.19 -12.59 -2.24
CA ALA A 32 -3.99 -13.33 -2.63
C ALA A 32 -2.93 -13.32 -1.51
N ALA A 33 -2.75 -12.18 -0.84
CA ALA A 33 -1.81 -12.05 0.28
C ALA A 33 -2.23 -12.92 1.47
N LEU A 34 -3.50 -12.88 1.87
CA LEU A 34 -4.02 -13.70 2.97
C LEU A 34 -4.01 -15.21 2.67
N ALA A 35 -4.09 -15.59 1.39
CA ALA A 35 -4.01 -16.99 0.96
C ALA A 35 -2.56 -17.50 0.80
N HIS A 36 -1.56 -16.62 0.89
CA HIS A 36 -0.16 -17.01 0.79
C HIS A 36 0.31 -17.63 2.12
N ASP A 37 0.91 -18.81 2.04
CA ASP A 37 1.48 -19.49 3.20
C ASP A 37 2.90 -18.97 3.50
N GLY A 38 2.96 -17.74 4.03
CA GLY A 38 4.22 -17.08 4.33
C GLY A 38 4.08 -15.57 4.56
N PRO A 39 5.19 -14.87 4.85
CA PRO A 39 5.18 -13.43 5.01
C PRO A 39 4.86 -12.73 3.70
N THR A 40 3.98 -11.74 3.76
CA THR A 40 3.55 -10.94 2.61
C THR A 40 3.56 -9.45 2.89
N LEU A 41 3.76 -8.65 1.85
CA LEU A 41 3.57 -7.19 1.89
C LEU A 41 2.59 -6.74 0.79
N VAL A 42 1.66 -5.86 1.12
CA VAL A 42 0.79 -5.19 0.13
C VAL A 42 1.03 -3.69 0.25
N ASP A 43 1.70 -3.12 -0.75
CA ASP A 43 1.98 -1.68 -0.86
C ASP A 43 0.78 -0.99 -1.52
N VAL A 44 -0.04 -0.30 -0.71
CA VAL A 44 -1.26 0.38 -1.19
C VAL A 44 -0.97 1.86 -1.38
N ILE A 45 -1.08 2.32 -2.62
CA ILE A 45 -0.96 3.74 -2.93
C ILE A 45 -2.27 4.43 -2.65
N SER A 46 -2.28 5.23 -1.58
CA SER A 46 -3.41 6.07 -1.19
C SER A 46 -3.18 7.53 -1.53
N GLN A 47 -4.30 8.27 -1.57
CA GLN A 47 -4.28 9.72 -1.68
C GLN A 47 -3.42 10.35 -0.56
N PRO A 48 -2.62 11.38 -0.86
CA PRO A 48 -1.95 12.16 0.17
C PRO A 48 -2.95 12.77 1.15
N LEU A 49 -2.58 12.82 2.44
CA LEU A 49 -3.47 13.33 3.48
C LEU A 49 -3.91 14.78 3.23
N HIS A 50 -3.04 15.62 2.69
CA HIS A 50 -3.36 17.03 2.40
C HIS A 50 -4.38 17.22 1.26
N GLU A 51 -4.65 16.17 0.48
CA GLU A 51 -5.68 16.16 -0.56
C GLU A 51 -6.98 15.50 -0.05
N ALA A 52 -6.98 14.97 1.17
CA ALA A 52 -8.16 14.33 1.73
C ALA A 52 -9.21 15.37 2.13
N ALA A 53 -10.43 15.18 1.62
CA ALA A 53 -11.63 15.87 2.10
C ALA A 53 -12.09 15.30 3.46
N ALA A 54 -11.16 15.13 4.40
CA ALA A 54 -11.45 14.64 5.73
C ALA A 54 -12.12 15.79 6.53
N PRO A 55 -13.22 15.55 7.25
CA PRO A 55 -13.94 16.59 8.00
C PRO A 55 -13.23 16.98 9.31
N VAL A 56 -11.91 16.77 9.40
CA VAL A 56 -11.11 17.09 10.58
C VAL A 56 -10.43 18.44 10.37
N SER A 57 -10.41 19.25 11.43
CA SER A 57 -9.61 20.47 11.48
C SER A 57 -8.17 20.13 11.14
N GLU A 58 -7.58 20.85 10.19
CA GLU A 58 -6.16 20.79 9.85
C GLU A 58 -5.32 20.68 11.14
N TRP A 59 -4.43 19.69 11.22
CA TRP A 59 -3.31 19.79 12.15
C TRP A 59 -2.37 20.85 11.59
N VAL A 60 -2.69 22.11 11.88
CA VAL A 60 -1.82 23.26 11.68
C VAL A 60 -0.62 23.07 12.60
N ALA A 61 0.56 22.89 12.00
CA ALA A 61 1.84 23.18 12.66
C ALA A 61 2.20 24.64 12.39
#